data_AF-A0AAU8PVR8-F1
#
_entry.id   AF-A0AAU8PVR8-F1
#
_cell.length_a   1.000
_cell.length_b   1.000
_cell.length_c   1.000
_cell.angle_alpha   90.00
_cell.angle_beta   90.00
_cell.angle_gamma   90.00
#
_symmetry.space_group_name_H-M   'P 1'
#
loop_
_entity.id
_entity.type
_entity.pdbx_description
1 polymer ?
#
loop_
_entity_poly.entity_id
_entity_poly.type
_entity_poly.pdbx_seq_one_letter_code
_entity_poly.pdbx_strand_id
1 'polypeptide(L)'
;MQQIFYTPVPPEEYARLGKDFPFPQPTSCPNPGCLVKAPPQKHGFYQRNVIAANFCGRILIRRYYCKYCRTTISYLPSFCLPYFQYSVEIIFTALWYTLVSHHSFSECLNLLKEFFVYLYWNTGHLQFYVRRFLTNLNNIKVGLRQLLPRVSLPQDSQDKKEGARKVLHIVAAGFPRIQTFSSRFYAQCGYSFMAPLHNILA
;
A
#
# COMPACT_ATOMS: atom_id res chain seq x y z
N MET A 1 -3.04 -13.09 8.31
CA MET A 1 -2.60 -11.69 8.59
C MET A 1 -1.50 -11.28 7.62
N GLN A 2 -1.43 -9.99 7.28
CA GLN A 2 -0.33 -9.41 6.49
C GLN A 2 0.41 -8.36 7.34
N GLN A 3 1.71 -8.31 7.17
CA GLN A 3 2.62 -7.28 7.68
C GLN A 3 3.31 -6.63 6.48
N ILE A 4 3.54 -5.32 6.53
CA ILE A 4 4.28 -4.61 5.48
C ILE A 4 5.62 -4.18 6.06
N PHE A 5 6.71 -4.57 5.40
CA PHE A 5 8.06 -4.15 5.79
C PHE A 5 8.64 -3.24 4.73
N TYR A 6 9.40 -2.23 5.16
CA TYR A 6 10.12 -1.36 4.24
C TYR A 6 11.27 -2.13 3.58
N THR A 7 11.38 -1.98 2.26
CA THR A 7 12.58 -2.39 1.53
C THR A 7 12.94 -1.33 0.50
N PRO A 8 14.23 -0.93 0.41
CA PRO A 8 14.71 -0.08 -0.67
C PRO A 8 14.97 -0.88 -1.96
N VAL A 9 14.94 -2.22 -1.90
CA VAL A 9 15.21 -3.10 -3.04
C VAL A 9 14.06 -2.99 -4.04
N PRO A 10 14.34 -2.71 -5.32
CA PRO A 10 13.29 -2.59 -6.33
C PRO A 10 12.62 -3.94 -6.61
N PRO A 11 11.38 -3.97 -7.13
CA PRO A 11 10.62 -5.21 -7.33
C PRO A 11 11.32 -6.28 -8.17
N GLU A 12 12.07 -5.88 -9.20
CA GLU A 12 12.85 -6.77 -10.06
C GLU A 12 13.95 -7.50 -9.26
N GLU A 13 14.77 -6.75 -8.54
CA GLU A 13 15.85 -7.31 -7.72
C GLU A 13 15.29 -8.15 -6.56
N TYR A 14 14.16 -7.73 -5.97
CA TYR A 14 13.45 -8.51 -4.98
C TYR A 14 13.01 -9.88 -5.54
N ALA A 15 12.47 -9.89 -6.76
CA ALA A 15 12.08 -11.11 -7.44
C ALA A 15 13.29 -12.02 -7.72
N ARG A 16 14.40 -11.43 -8.19
CA ARG A 16 15.65 -12.14 -8.49
C ARG A 16 16.25 -12.82 -7.26
N LEU A 17 16.29 -12.12 -6.12
CA LEU A 17 16.78 -12.66 -4.86
C LEU A 17 15.91 -13.80 -4.33
N GLY A 18 14.60 -13.78 -4.58
CA GLY A 18 13.70 -14.90 -4.28
C GLY A 18 13.79 -15.38 -2.82
N LYS A 19 14.32 -16.59 -2.61
CA LYS A 19 14.46 -17.18 -1.26
C LYS A 19 15.63 -16.59 -0.46
N ASP A 20 16.61 -16.02 -1.16
CA ASP A 20 17.86 -15.47 -0.60
C ASP A 20 17.69 -14.02 -0.15
N PHE A 21 16.55 -13.39 -0.46
CA PHE A 21 16.21 -12.08 0.08
C PHE A 21 16.27 -12.09 1.63
N PRO A 22 16.86 -11.08 2.29
CA PRO A 22 16.96 -11.02 3.74
C PRO A 22 15.62 -10.62 4.38
N PHE A 23 14.67 -11.56 4.41
CA PHE A 23 13.34 -11.33 4.98
C PHE A 23 13.41 -10.94 6.46
N PRO A 24 12.60 -9.98 6.92
CA PRO A 24 12.53 -9.64 8.34
C PRO A 24 12.17 -10.85 9.18
N GLN A 25 12.87 -11.02 10.30
CA GLN A 25 12.61 -12.11 11.24
C GLN A 25 11.94 -11.55 12.50
N PRO A 26 10.64 -11.81 12.73
CA PRO A 26 9.97 -11.36 13.94
C PRO A 26 10.59 -12.01 15.17
N THR A 27 10.77 -11.22 16.24
CA THR A 27 11.23 -11.69 17.56
C THR A 27 10.08 -12.11 18.47
N SER A 28 8.86 -11.65 18.18
CA SER A 28 7.60 -12.01 18.86
C SER A 28 6.47 -12.15 17.84
N CYS A 29 5.31 -12.66 18.24
CA CYS A 29 4.16 -12.76 17.34
C CYS A 29 3.65 -11.36 16.92
N PRO A 30 3.64 -11.02 15.62
CA PRO A 30 3.10 -9.74 15.13
C PRO A 30 1.57 -9.58 15.24
N ASN A 31 0.84 -10.59 15.71
CA ASN A 31 -0.61 -10.47 15.88
C ASN A 31 -0.90 -9.71 17.19
N PRO A 32 -1.57 -8.53 17.16
CA PRO A 32 -1.88 -7.77 18.37
C PRO A 32 -2.70 -8.54 19.41
N GLY A 33 -3.54 -9.49 18.96
CA GLY A 33 -4.29 -10.38 19.85
C GLY A 33 -3.45 -11.50 20.47
N CYS A 34 -2.16 -11.60 20.14
CA CYS A 34 -1.25 -12.63 20.64
C CYS A 34 -0.12 -11.99 21.46
N LEU A 35 -0.22 -12.09 22.78
CA LEU A 35 0.75 -11.49 23.72
C LEU A 35 2.04 -12.32 23.90
N VAL A 36 2.21 -13.37 23.11
CA VAL A 36 3.35 -14.29 23.27
C VAL A 36 4.64 -13.64 22.76
N LYS A 37 5.62 -13.52 23.64
CA LYS A 37 6.98 -13.01 23.35
C LYS A 37 7.89 -14.08 22.74
N ALA A 38 7.34 -14.91 21.86
CA ALA A 38 8.09 -15.95 21.14
C ALA A 38 7.93 -15.75 19.63
N PRO A 39 9.00 -15.93 18.85
CA PRO A 39 8.94 -15.74 17.41
C PRO A 39 8.07 -16.82 16.75
N PRO A 40 7.25 -16.47 15.75
CA PRO A 40 6.56 -17.46 14.94
C PRO A 40 7.57 -18.25 14.08
N GLN A 41 7.25 -19.50 13.77
CA GLN A 41 8.11 -20.38 12.98
C GLN A 41 8.03 -20.04 11.49
N LYS A 42 9.11 -20.27 10.73
CA LYS A 42 9.08 -20.19 9.27
C LYS A 42 8.07 -21.22 8.75
N HIS A 43 7.09 -20.78 7.98
CA HIS A 43 6.05 -21.65 7.43
C HIS A 43 6.25 -21.92 5.94
N GLY A 44 6.86 -20.98 5.21
CA GLY A 44 7.18 -21.13 3.80
C GLY A 44 6.99 -19.83 3.04
N PHE A 45 6.55 -19.95 1.80
CA PHE A 45 6.29 -18.83 0.91
C PHE A 45 4.95 -19.01 0.18
N TYR A 46 4.39 -17.91 -0.34
CA TYR A 46 3.45 -17.97 -1.45
C TYR A 46 3.93 -17.06 -2.58
N GLN A 47 3.44 -17.28 -3.79
CA GLN A 47 3.73 -16.41 -4.94
C GLN A 47 2.67 -15.34 -5.11
N ARG A 48 3.10 -14.11 -5.36
CA ARG A 48 2.22 -12.96 -5.58
C ARG A 48 2.57 -12.28 -6.90
N ASN A 49 1.56 -11.97 -7.71
CA ASN A 49 1.75 -11.10 -8.88
C ASN A 49 2.02 -9.66 -8.43
N VAL A 50 3.02 -9.03 -9.03
CA VAL A 50 3.35 -7.62 -8.84
C VAL A 50 3.60 -6.98 -10.20
N ILE A 51 2.99 -5.81 -10.40
CA ILE A 51 3.20 -4.93 -11.54
C ILE A 51 3.72 -3.60 -11.01
N ALA A 52 4.92 -3.22 -11.41
CA ALA A 52 5.64 -1.99 -11.07
C ALA A 52 6.23 -1.39 -12.35
N ALA A 53 6.94 -0.25 -12.25
CA ALA A 53 7.50 0.47 -13.41
C ALA A 53 8.27 -0.43 -14.36
N ASN A 54 9.27 -1.13 -13.83
CA ASN A 54 10.20 -1.93 -14.61
C ASN A 54 10.05 -3.43 -14.31
N PHE A 55 8.92 -3.85 -13.74
CA PHE A 55 8.71 -5.25 -13.38
C PHE A 55 7.26 -5.68 -13.50
N CYS A 56 7.02 -6.80 -14.19
CA CYS A 56 5.75 -7.50 -14.20
C CYS A 56 6.01 -9.00 -14.03
N GLY A 57 5.68 -9.54 -12.87
CA GLY A 57 5.98 -10.94 -12.57
C GLY A 57 5.50 -11.40 -11.21
N ARG A 58 5.97 -12.58 -10.81
CA ARG A 58 5.66 -13.16 -9.50
C ARG A 58 6.84 -12.98 -8.55
N ILE A 59 6.53 -12.60 -7.32
CA ILE A 59 7.49 -12.52 -6.21
C ILE A 59 7.15 -13.53 -5.12
N LEU A 60 8.17 -13.94 -4.36
CA LEU A 60 7.99 -14.79 -3.18
C LEU A 60 7.68 -13.93 -1.95
N ILE A 61 6.60 -14.27 -1.26
CA ILE A 61 6.21 -13.63 -0.01
C ILE A 61 6.44 -14.61 1.14
N ARG A 62 7.35 -14.24 2.06
CA ARG A 62 7.66 -15.04 3.24
C ARG A 62 6.46 -15.13 4.17
N ARG A 63 6.19 -16.34 4.67
CA ARG A 63 5.17 -16.64 5.68
C ARG A 63 5.79 -17.20 6.96
N TYR A 64 5.26 -16.75 8.07
CA TYR A 64 5.51 -17.29 9.41
C TYR A 64 4.21 -17.81 10.01
N TYR A 65 4.30 -18.83 10.86
CA TYR A 65 3.16 -19.41 11.57
C TYR A 65 3.38 -19.34 13.08
N CYS A 66 2.46 -18.72 13.79
CA CYS A 66 2.47 -18.72 15.24
C CYS A 66 1.72 -19.94 15.76
N LYS A 67 2.41 -20.86 16.44
CA LYS A 67 1.81 -22.06 17.03
C LYS A 67 0.80 -21.77 18.17
N TYR A 68 0.88 -20.58 18.78
CA TYR A 68 0.04 -20.20 19.91
C TYR A 68 -1.31 -19.65 19.46
N CYS A 69 -1.33 -18.59 18.64
CA CYS A 69 -2.57 -18.02 18.12
C CYS A 69 -3.02 -18.61 16.77
N ARG A 70 -2.32 -19.65 16.29
CA ARG A 70 -2.58 -20.36 15.02
C ARG A 70 -2.69 -19.45 13.79
N THR A 71 -2.05 -18.28 13.84
CA THR A 71 -2.13 -17.27 12.77
C THR A 71 -0.94 -17.40 11.82
N THR A 72 -1.23 -17.45 10.53
CA THR A 72 -0.24 -17.29 9.46
C THR A 72 -0.06 -15.82 9.09
N ILE A 73 1.19 -15.39 9.05
CA ILE A 73 1.61 -13.99 8.92
C ILE A 73 2.49 -13.86 7.68
N SER A 74 2.02 -13.08 6.71
CA SER A 74 2.72 -12.83 5.45
C SER A 74 3.45 -11.50 5.48
N TYR A 75 4.71 -11.47 5.06
CA TYR A 75 5.54 -10.27 5.03
C TYR A 75 5.61 -9.70 3.62
N LEU A 76 4.81 -8.67 3.35
CA LEU A 76 4.74 -7.98 2.08
C LEU A 76 5.81 -6.86 2.03
N PRO A 77 6.58 -6.74 0.94
CA PRO A 77 7.49 -5.61 0.76
C PRO A 77 6.70 -4.31 0.55
N SER A 78 7.26 -3.17 0.94
CA SER A 78 6.55 -1.88 1.00
C SER A 78 6.10 -1.29 -0.34
N PHE A 79 6.59 -1.82 -1.46
CA PHE A 79 6.07 -1.49 -2.78
C PHE A 79 4.73 -2.19 -3.08
N CYS A 80 4.38 -3.26 -2.35
CA CYS A 80 3.08 -3.94 -2.46
C CYS A 80 2.00 -3.23 -1.64
N LEU A 81 0.78 -3.26 -2.17
CA LEU A 81 -0.42 -2.87 -1.43
C LEU A 81 -1.31 -4.12 -1.22
N PRO A 82 -1.78 -4.42 0.00
CA PRO A 82 -2.69 -5.54 0.27
C PRO A 82 -3.85 -5.64 -0.74
N TYR A 83 -4.06 -6.82 -1.34
CA TYR A 83 -5.09 -7.10 -2.34
C TYR A 83 -4.95 -6.40 -3.72
N PHE A 84 -3.84 -5.72 -4.01
CA PHE A 84 -3.56 -5.14 -5.33
C PHE A 84 -2.32 -5.75 -5.97
N GLN A 85 -2.37 -5.97 -7.29
CA GLN A 85 -1.21 -6.41 -8.07
C GLN A 85 -0.32 -5.23 -8.46
N TYR A 86 -0.89 -4.04 -8.65
CA TYR A 86 -0.12 -2.84 -8.97
C TYR A 86 0.58 -2.30 -7.72
N SER A 87 1.82 -1.87 -7.92
CA SER A 87 2.62 -1.23 -6.86
C SER A 87 1.95 0.05 -6.37
N VAL A 88 2.23 0.40 -5.11
CA VAL A 88 1.69 1.61 -4.49
C VAL A 88 2.11 2.88 -5.23
N GLU A 89 3.28 2.85 -5.86
CA GLU A 89 3.82 3.95 -6.66
C GLU A 89 2.94 4.26 -7.88
N ILE A 90 2.63 3.25 -8.70
CA ILE A 90 1.73 3.41 -9.86
C ILE A 90 0.38 4.00 -9.42
N ILE A 91 -0.19 3.44 -8.35
CA ILE A 91 -1.49 3.89 -7.84
C ILE A 91 -1.43 5.35 -7.39
N PHE A 92 -0.40 5.74 -6.64
CA PHE A 92 -0.27 7.09 -6.13
C PHE A 92 0.01 8.11 -7.23
N THR A 93 0.89 7.79 -8.19
CA THR A 93 1.17 8.66 -9.35
C THR A 93 -0.10 8.90 -10.17
N ALA A 94 -0.91 7.87 -10.38
CA ALA A 94 -2.19 8.01 -11.07
C ALA A 94 -3.19 8.91 -10.32
N LEU A 95 -3.27 8.77 -9.00
CA LEU A 95 -4.08 9.64 -8.15
C LEU A 95 -3.57 11.08 -8.21
N TRP A 96 -2.26 11.29 -8.18
CA TRP A 96 -1.64 12.60 -8.27
C TRP A 96 -1.97 13.31 -9.59
N TYR A 97 -1.70 12.68 -10.74
CA TYR A 97 -2.01 13.27 -12.04
C TYR A 97 -3.49 13.60 -12.20
N THR A 98 -4.36 12.76 -11.68
CA THR A 98 -5.81 12.95 -11.80
C THR A 98 -6.36 14.03 -10.88
N LEU A 99 -5.99 13.99 -9.59
CA LEU A 99 -6.63 14.79 -8.53
C LEU A 99 -5.83 16.05 -8.16
N VAL A 100 -4.54 16.09 -8.48
CA VAL A 100 -3.65 17.23 -8.18
C VAL A 100 -3.28 17.98 -9.45
N SER A 101 -2.82 17.28 -10.50
CA SER A 101 -2.45 17.91 -11.77
C SER A 101 -3.66 18.19 -12.67
N HIS A 102 -4.85 17.71 -12.31
CA HIS A 102 -6.10 17.88 -13.06
C HIS A 102 -6.05 17.39 -14.52
N HIS A 103 -5.16 16.43 -14.82
CA HIS A 103 -5.13 15.80 -16.14
C HIS A 103 -6.44 15.05 -16.42
N SER A 104 -6.89 15.09 -17.67
CA SER A 104 -7.92 14.17 -18.14
C SER A 104 -7.45 12.72 -17.97
N PHE A 105 -8.39 11.78 -17.94
CA PHE A 105 -8.02 10.37 -17.84
C PHE A 105 -7.18 9.89 -19.02
N SER A 106 -7.37 10.44 -20.22
CA SER A 106 -6.56 10.09 -21.39
C SER A 106 -5.12 10.55 -21.22
N GLU A 107 -4.91 11.80 -20.83
CA GLU A 107 -3.56 12.36 -20.57
C GLU A 107 -2.86 11.61 -19.44
N CYS A 108 -3.57 11.34 -18.35
CA CYS A 108 -3.04 10.56 -17.22
C CYS A 108 -2.57 9.16 -17.68
N LEU A 109 -3.37 8.45 -18.48
CA LEU A 109 -2.98 7.14 -18.99
C LEU A 109 -1.78 7.21 -19.94
N ASN A 110 -1.69 8.24 -20.78
CA ASN A 110 -0.55 8.43 -21.68
C ASN A 110 0.74 8.64 -20.88
N LEU A 111 0.73 9.58 -19.94
CA LEU A 111 1.87 9.86 -19.07
C LEU A 111 2.29 8.63 -18.26
N LEU A 112 1.32 7.92 -17.65
CA LEU A 112 1.64 6.71 -16.91
C LEU A 112 2.28 5.64 -17.80
N LYS A 113 1.85 5.48 -19.05
CA LYS A 113 2.45 4.50 -19.97
C LYS A 113 3.87 4.86 -20.41
N GLU A 114 4.23 6.14 -20.39
CA GLU A 114 5.61 6.59 -20.63
C GLU A 114 6.55 6.17 -19.49
N PHE A 115 6.09 6.23 -18.24
CA PHE A 115 6.91 5.87 -17.07
C PHE A 115 6.82 4.40 -16.64
N PHE A 116 5.73 3.72 -16.96
CA PHE A 116 5.45 2.35 -16.49
C PHE A 116 5.22 1.42 -17.69
N VAL A 117 6.30 0.83 -18.20
CA VAL A 117 6.32 0.03 -19.45
C VAL A 117 5.34 -1.15 -19.41
N TYR A 118 5.12 -1.74 -18.24
CA TYR A 118 4.19 -2.87 -18.06
C TYR A 118 2.77 -2.46 -17.64
N LEU A 119 2.37 -1.21 -17.87
CA LEU A 119 1.06 -0.71 -17.47
C LEU A 119 -0.02 -0.97 -18.52
N TYR A 120 -0.85 -1.99 -18.26
CA TYR A 120 -1.98 -2.37 -19.11
C TYR A 120 -3.30 -1.70 -18.70
N TRP A 121 -3.25 -0.45 -18.22
CA TRP A 121 -4.45 0.26 -17.76
C TRP A 121 -5.26 0.85 -18.91
N ASN A 122 -6.58 0.86 -18.69
CA ASN A 122 -7.55 1.64 -19.41
C ASN A 122 -8.26 2.61 -18.44
N THR A 123 -9.18 3.41 -18.96
CA THR A 123 -9.94 4.40 -18.18
C THR A 123 -10.68 3.78 -16.99
N GLY A 124 -11.17 2.54 -17.11
CA GLY A 124 -11.86 1.84 -16.02
C GLY A 124 -10.95 1.54 -14.83
N HIS A 125 -9.67 1.21 -15.08
CA HIS A 125 -8.68 1.02 -14.01
C HIS A 125 -8.46 2.33 -13.26
N LEU A 126 -8.23 3.42 -13.98
CA LEU A 126 -8.00 4.74 -13.38
C LEU A 126 -9.21 5.19 -12.56
N GLN A 127 -10.42 5.06 -13.12
CA GLN A 127 -11.68 5.33 -12.42
C GLN A 127 -11.82 4.52 -11.13
N PHE A 128 -11.47 3.24 -11.16
CA PHE A 128 -11.52 2.37 -9.99
C PHE A 128 -10.63 2.90 -8.85
N TYR A 129 -9.37 3.23 -9.12
CA TYR A 129 -8.48 3.76 -8.09
C TYR A 129 -8.93 5.12 -7.57
N VAL A 130 -9.33 6.03 -8.46
CA VAL A 130 -9.81 7.37 -8.07
C VAL A 130 -11.06 7.25 -7.19
N ARG A 131 -12.07 6.49 -7.62
CA ARG A 131 -13.30 6.28 -6.84
C ARG A 131 -12.98 5.67 -5.48
N ARG A 132 -12.12 4.65 -5.45
CA ARG A 132 -11.75 3.97 -4.20
C ARG A 132 -11.02 4.89 -3.22
N PHE A 133 -10.12 5.74 -3.71
CA PHE A 133 -9.44 6.73 -2.89
C PHE A 133 -10.42 7.77 -2.33
N LEU A 134 -11.32 8.31 -3.17
CA LEU A 134 -12.34 9.28 -2.74
C LEU A 134 -13.30 8.69 -1.70
N THR A 135 -13.69 7.43 -1.88
CA THR A 135 -14.55 6.70 -0.95
C THR A 135 -13.86 6.49 0.41
N ASN A 136 -12.55 6.29 0.43
CA ASN A 136 -11.77 6.10 1.65
C ASN A 136 -11.29 7.39 2.31
N LEU A 137 -11.58 8.56 1.73
CA LEU A 137 -10.97 9.82 2.11
C LEU A 137 -11.04 10.11 3.62
N ASN A 138 -12.19 9.85 4.26
CA ASN A 138 -12.35 10.08 5.70
C ASN A 138 -11.51 9.12 6.55
N ASN A 139 -11.42 7.84 6.18
CA ASN A 139 -10.54 6.89 6.86
C ASN A 139 -9.07 7.28 6.69
N ILE A 140 -8.71 7.80 5.51
CA ILE A 140 -7.36 8.31 5.26
C ILE A 140 -7.07 9.52 6.15
N LYS A 141 -8.00 10.48 6.27
CA LYS A 141 -7.88 11.61 7.20
C LYS A 141 -7.68 11.14 8.64
N VAL A 142 -8.47 10.17 9.12
CA VAL A 142 -8.33 9.60 10.48
C VAL A 142 -6.95 8.96 10.67
N GLY A 143 -6.50 8.12 9.73
CA GLY A 143 -5.17 7.51 9.81
C GLY A 143 -4.04 8.56 9.77
N LEU A 144 -4.18 9.61 8.94
CA LEU A 144 -3.23 10.72 8.90
C LEU A 144 -3.19 11.50 10.21
N ARG A 145 -4.33 11.68 10.89
CA ARG A 145 -4.35 12.32 12.22
C ARG A 145 -3.53 11.55 13.24
N GLN A 146 -3.56 10.22 13.18
CA GLN A 146 -2.77 9.36 14.07
C GLN A 146 -1.28 9.39 13.71
N LEU A 147 -0.94 9.48 12.42
CA LEU A 147 0.46 9.49 11.96
C LEU A 147 1.14 10.87 12.08
N LEU A 148 0.37 11.95 11.92
CA LEU A 148 0.82 13.35 11.90
C LEU A 148 -0.12 14.21 12.77
N PRO A 149 -0.03 14.14 14.12
CA PRO A 149 -1.03 14.74 15.01
C PRO A 149 -1.26 16.25 14.82
N ARG A 150 -0.22 16.97 14.41
CA ARG A 150 -0.21 18.43 14.24
C ARG A 150 -0.62 18.89 12.83
N VAL A 151 -0.90 17.99 11.90
CA VAL A 151 -1.26 18.39 10.54
C VAL A 151 -2.68 18.96 10.51
N SER A 152 -2.86 20.06 9.75
CA SER A 152 -4.19 20.56 9.44
C SER A 152 -4.80 19.69 8.35
N LEU A 153 -5.86 18.95 8.69
CA LEU A 153 -6.59 18.13 7.73
C LEU A 153 -7.69 18.96 7.07
N PRO A 154 -7.97 18.74 5.78
CA PRO A 154 -9.06 19.42 5.11
C PRO A 154 -10.39 19.10 5.77
N GLN A 155 -11.15 20.15 6.10
CA GLN A 155 -12.55 19.99 6.53
C GLN A 155 -13.38 19.36 5.41
N ASP A 156 -14.54 18.85 5.78
CA ASP A 156 -15.46 18.26 4.83
C ASP A 156 -16.04 19.37 3.95
N SER A 157 -15.53 19.45 2.72
CA SER A 157 -16.05 20.30 1.66
C SER A 157 -17.11 19.55 0.86
N GLN A 158 -18.04 20.30 0.26
CA GLN A 158 -19.01 19.75 -0.69
C GLN A 158 -18.30 19.11 -1.89
N ASP A 159 -17.13 19.64 -2.29
CA ASP A 159 -16.25 19.01 -3.27
C ASP A 159 -15.25 18.04 -2.61
N LYS A 160 -15.52 16.74 -2.76
CA LYS A 160 -14.61 15.67 -2.28
C LYS A 160 -13.26 15.65 -3.00
N LYS A 161 -13.17 16.12 -4.25
CA LYS A 161 -11.91 16.12 -5.00
C LYS A 161 -10.91 17.12 -4.41
N GLU A 162 -11.39 18.29 -3.99
CA GLU A 162 -10.54 19.28 -3.32
C GLU A 162 -9.98 18.76 -1.99
N GLY A 163 -10.81 18.06 -1.20
CA GLY A 163 -10.36 17.38 0.01
C GLY A 163 -9.30 16.31 -0.29
N ALA A 164 -9.50 15.51 -1.33
CA ALA A 164 -8.55 14.48 -1.77
C ALA A 164 -7.21 15.07 -2.24
N ARG A 165 -7.25 16.18 -3.00
CA ARG A 165 -6.07 16.91 -3.44
C ARG A 165 -5.22 17.36 -2.26
N LYS A 166 -5.84 17.98 -1.25
CA LYS A 166 -5.16 18.40 -0.01
C LYS A 166 -4.56 17.22 0.75
N VAL A 167 -5.27 16.10 0.82
CA VAL A 167 -4.76 14.86 1.44
C VAL A 167 -3.53 14.33 0.69
N LEU A 168 -3.54 14.31 -0.64
CA LEU A 168 -2.38 13.89 -1.44
C LEU A 168 -1.17 14.78 -1.21
N HIS A 169 -1.34 16.11 -1.11
CA HIS A 169 -0.26 17.03 -0.75
C HIS A 169 0.29 16.75 0.66
N ILE A 170 -0.57 16.49 1.64
CA ILE A 170 -0.13 16.13 3.01
C ILE A 170 0.69 14.85 2.99
N VAL A 171 0.26 13.83 2.23
CA VAL A 171 1.02 12.58 2.08
C VAL A 171 2.38 12.84 1.43
N ALA A 172 2.42 13.61 0.34
CA ALA A 172 3.67 13.91 -0.35
C ALA A 172 4.65 14.74 0.50
N ALA A 173 4.15 15.68 1.31
CA ALA A 173 4.98 16.52 2.18
C ALA A 173 5.40 15.81 3.48
N GLY A 174 4.53 14.95 4.03
CA GLY A 174 4.75 14.31 5.33
C GLY A 174 5.56 13.03 5.30
N PHE A 175 5.80 12.44 4.11
CA PHE A 175 6.48 11.17 3.97
C PHE A 175 7.51 11.24 2.83
N PRO A 176 8.78 10.85 3.08
CA PRO A 176 9.82 10.91 2.04
C PRO A 176 9.54 10.05 0.79
N ARG A 177 8.76 8.99 0.97
CA ARG A 177 8.37 8.05 -0.08
C ARG A 177 6.95 7.54 0.18
N ILE A 178 6.22 7.24 -0.89
CA ILE A 178 4.86 6.72 -0.78
C ILE A 178 4.81 5.35 -0.08
N GLN A 179 5.84 4.53 -0.26
CA GLN A 179 6.01 3.25 0.41
C GLN A 179 6.02 3.42 1.95
N THR A 180 6.64 4.49 2.45
CA THR A 180 6.69 4.82 3.88
C THR A 180 5.33 5.23 4.42
N PHE A 181 4.57 6.04 3.68
CA PHE A 181 3.18 6.36 4.03
C PHE A 181 2.34 5.08 4.10
N SER A 182 2.37 4.27 3.03
CA SER A 182 1.57 3.05 2.93
C SER A 182 1.86 2.06 4.06
N SER A 183 3.14 1.80 4.35
CA SER A 183 3.54 0.88 5.42
C SER A 183 3.14 1.38 6.81
N ARG A 184 3.35 2.68 7.10
CA ARG A 184 2.96 3.27 8.39
C ARG A 184 1.44 3.34 8.56
N PHE A 185 0.71 3.71 7.51
CA PHE A 185 -0.74 3.73 7.50
C PHE A 185 -1.30 2.33 7.78
N TYR A 186 -0.79 1.31 7.11
CA TYR A 186 -1.22 -0.06 7.33
C TYR A 186 -0.90 -0.55 8.75
N ALA A 187 0.30 -0.26 9.26
CA ALA A 187 0.69 -0.64 10.62
C ALA A 187 -0.20 0.03 11.69
N GLN A 188 -0.57 1.29 11.46
CA GLN A 188 -1.40 2.07 12.38
C GLN A 188 -2.88 1.68 12.31
N CYS A 189 -3.43 1.49 11.11
CA CYS A 189 -4.86 1.30 10.90
C CYS A 189 -5.29 -0.18 10.76
N GLY A 190 -4.35 -1.08 10.49
CA GLY A 190 -4.63 -2.50 10.22
C GLY A 190 -5.18 -2.79 8.82
N TYR A 191 -5.32 -1.76 7.97
CA TYR A 191 -5.81 -1.87 6.60
C TYR A 191 -5.11 -0.87 5.67
N SER A 192 -5.15 -1.15 4.36
CA SER A 192 -4.58 -0.27 3.33
C SER A 192 -5.38 1.02 3.19
N PHE A 193 -4.76 2.16 2.83
CA PHE A 193 -5.48 3.37 2.46
C PHE A 193 -6.41 3.18 1.24
N MET A 194 -6.22 2.09 0.48
CA MET A 194 -7.11 1.63 -0.59
C MET A 194 -7.95 0.41 -0.18
N ALA A 195 -8.10 0.07 1.10
CA ALA A 195 -8.97 -1.04 1.51
C ALA A 195 -10.44 -0.79 1.10
N PRO A 196 -11.25 -1.81 0.82
CA PRO A 196 -12.68 -1.58 0.60
C PRO A 196 -13.34 -1.12 1.92
N LEU A 197 -14.39 -0.29 1.85
CA LEU A 197 -15.17 0.12 3.03
C LEU A 197 -16.02 -1.05 3.58
N HIS A 198 -15.41 -2.12 4.10
CA HIS A 198 -16.14 -3.25 4.69
C HIS A 198 -15.39 -3.96 5.85
N ASN A 199 -14.51 -3.26 6.57
CA ASN A 199 -13.78 -3.85 7.72
C ASN A 199 -13.99 -3.08 9.04
N ILE A 200 -15.20 -2.58 9.32
CA ILE A 200 -15.57 -2.07 10.66
C ILE A 200 -16.21 -3.16 11.53
N LEU A 201 -16.53 -4.35 10.99
CA LEU A 201 -17.04 -5.47 11.77
C LEU A 201 -16.35 -6.77 11.34
N ALA A 202 -15.29 -7.14 12.06
CA ALA A 202 -14.80 -8.50 12.21
C ALA A 202 -14.24 -8.65 13.63
#